data_AF-A0A7C2WDQ2-F1
#
_entry.id   AF-A0A7C2WDQ2-F1
#
_cell.length_a   1.000
_cell.length_b   1.000
_cell.length_c   1.000
_cell.angle_alpha   90.00
_cell.angle_beta   90.00
_cell.angle_gamma   90.00
#
_symmetry.space_group_name_H-M   'P 1'
#
loop_
_entity.id
_entity.type
_entity.pdbx_description
1 polymer ?
#
loop_
_entity_poly.entity_id
_entity_poly.type
_entity_poly.pdbx_seq_one_letter_code
_entity_poly.pdbx_strand_id
1 'polypeptide(L)'
;MPVRRGRGIPATHAPLRRPPMRRASAGSVLLRLLTATVLVPLLAALVWMPACAPLLLLFVTTLCAVGLWEFYAIARRKSIDVEANAGTAAGLAVMLAAYLGDPVVMNAVFFAGLALMAWAHLLRGAWSVEGLAVSALGVLYVGWMPAHFVLVHRVPELGPGLLTFLCVAVMCSDAGAFFAGRTMGRYKLAARLSPNKTWEGAIGGVVGAVASVAILYALGRYAGLPGLPPWPLWAYAVIGAALSVAGQVGD
;
A
#
# COMPACT_ATOMS: atom_id res chain seq x y z
N MET A 1 -18.58 50.19 37.17
CA MET A 1 -18.72 49.81 35.74
C MET A 1 -17.66 50.57 34.93
N PRO A 2 -17.06 50.03 33.84
CA PRO A 2 -17.55 48.93 33.03
C PRO A 2 -16.60 47.71 32.91
N VAL A 3 -17.27 46.58 32.69
CA VAL A 3 -16.78 45.23 32.44
C VAL A 3 -16.17 45.15 31.02
N ARG A 4 -14.96 44.59 30.89
CA ARG A 4 -14.37 44.23 29.58
C ARG A 4 -15.22 43.13 28.94
N ARG A 5 -15.97 43.49 27.89
CA ARG A 5 -16.74 42.57 27.06
C ARG A 5 -15.82 41.57 26.36
N GLY A 6 -16.15 40.28 26.47
CA GLY A 6 -15.49 39.20 25.76
C GLY A 6 -15.56 39.39 24.24
N ARG A 7 -14.43 39.15 23.56
CA ARG A 7 -14.39 39.00 22.11
C ARG A 7 -14.99 37.63 21.79
N GLY A 8 -16.24 37.62 21.36
CA GLY A 8 -16.86 36.45 20.76
C GLY A 8 -16.09 36.04 19.51
N ILE A 9 -15.70 34.77 19.45
CA ILE A 9 -15.19 34.13 18.23
C ILE A 9 -16.38 34.08 17.25
N PRO A 10 -16.30 34.68 16.05
CA PRO A 10 -17.35 34.49 15.07
C PRO A 10 -17.31 33.05 14.57
N ALA A 11 -18.32 32.27 14.95
CA ALA A 11 -18.58 30.95 14.39
C ALA A 11 -19.14 31.10 12.97
N THR A 12 -18.28 31.30 11.98
CA THR A 12 -18.64 31.16 10.57
C THR A 12 -18.25 29.77 10.09
N HIS A 13 -19.07 28.77 10.42
CA HIS A 13 -19.10 27.51 9.69
C HIS A 13 -19.74 27.73 8.32
N ALA A 14 -19.00 28.33 7.39
CA ALA A 14 -19.38 28.31 5.99
C ALA A 14 -19.37 26.83 5.53
N PRO A 15 -20.47 26.29 4.99
CA PRO A 15 -20.44 24.96 4.41
C PRO A 15 -19.43 24.97 3.25
N LEU A 16 -18.44 24.08 3.32
CA LEU A 16 -17.46 23.86 2.25
C LEU A 16 -18.21 23.59 0.95
N ARG A 17 -18.34 24.62 0.09
CA ARG A 17 -18.89 24.48 -1.25
C ARG A 17 -17.96 23.54 -2.01
N ARG A 18 -18.48 22.35 -2.34
CA ARG A 18 -17.74 21.37 -3.15
C ARG A 18 -17.40 22.03 -4.49
N PRO A 19 -16.14 21.98 -4.95
CA PRO A 19 -15.90 22.15 -6.38
C PRO A 19 -16.68 21.03 -7.12
N PRO A 20 -17.27 21.32 -8.29
CA PRO A 20 -17.96 20.29 -9.06
C PRO A 20 -17.00 19.13 -9.32
N MET A 21 -17.41 17.90 -9.00
CA MET A 21 -16.66 16.71 -9.36
C MET A 21 -16.41 16.74 -10.87
N ARG A 22 -15.15 16.91 -11.28
CA ARG A 22 -14.74 16.70 -12.66
C ARG A 22 -15.16 15.28 -13.03
N ARG A 23 -16.18 15.14 -13.88
CA ARG A 23 -16.54 13.84 -14.47
C ARG A 23 -15.27 13.31 -15.13
N ALA A 24 -14.87 12.09 -14.78
CA ALA A 24 -13.78 11.41 -15.46
C ALA A 24 -14.06 11.45 -16.96
N SER A 25 -13.17 12.05 -17.74
CA SER A 25 -13.35 12.10 -19.20
C SER A 25 -13.28 10.67 -19.72
N ALA A 26 -14.00 10.36 -20.80
CA ALA A 26 -13.96 9.04 -21.43
C ALA A 26 -12.53 8.55 -21.69
N GLY A 27 -11.61 9.48 -22.03
CA GLY A 27 -10.19 9.18 -22.21
C GLY A 27 -9.47 8.73 -20.93
N SER A 28 -9.84 9.26 -19.77
CA SER A 28 -9.24 8.84 -18.49
C SER A 28 -9.69 7.44 -18.04
N VAL A 29 -10.89 7.01 -18.45
CA VAL A 29 -11.38 5.64 -18.19
C VAL A 29 -10.74 4.66 -19.16
N LEU A 30 -10.65 5.01 -20.44
CA LEU A 30 -9.98 4.20 -21.46
C LEU A 30 -8.51 3.94 -21.09
N LEU A 31 -7.78 4.98 -20.66
CA LEU A 31 -6.38 4.83 -20.25
C LEU A 31 -6.23 3.84 -19.08
N ARG A 32 -7.11 3.91 -18.08
CA ARG A 32 -7.09 2.99 -16.92
C ARG A 32 -7.33 1.55 -17.35
N LEU A 33 -8.28 1.34 -18.27
CA LEU A 33 -8.56 0.01 -18.82
C LEU A 33 -7.35 -0.53 -19.59
N LEU A 34 -6.75 0.28 -20.47
CA LEU A 34 -5.56 -0.11 -21.23
C LEU A 34 -4.39 -0.46 -20.30
N THR A 35 -4.12 0.36 -19.28
CA THR A 35 -3.05 0.07 -18.31
C THR A 35 -3.33 -1.21 -17.53
N ALA A 36 -4.58 -1.47 -17.13
CA ALA A 36 -4.95 -2.67 -16.40
C ALA A 36 -4.82 -3.93 -17.28
N THR A 37 -5.25 -3.86 -18.54
CA THR A 37 -5.15 -4.96 -19.50
C THR A 37 -3.71 -5.37 -19.78
N VAL A 38 -2.74 -4.46 -19.65
CA VAL A 38 -1.32 -4.77 -19.82
C VAL A 38 -0.67 -5.18 -18.50
N LEU A 39 -0.89 -4.42 -17.42
CA LEU A 39 -0.20 -4.63 -16.15
C LEU A 39 -0.64 -5.91 -15.42
N VAL A 40 -1.92 -6.29 -15.51
CA VAL A 40 -2.41 -7.50 -14.81
C VAL A 40 -1.80 -8.78 -15.41
N PRO A 41 -1.84 -9.01 -16.74
CA PRO A 41 -1.16 -10.16 -17.34
C PRO A 41 0.35 -10.12 -17.15
N LEU A 42 0.98 -8.95 -17.23
CA LEU A 42 2.41 -8.80 -16.97
C LEU A 42 2.76 -9.23 -15.54
N LEU A 43 2.03 -8.73 -14.54
CA LEU A 43 2.24 -9.11 -13.15
C LEU A 43 2.00 -10.61 -12.94
N ALA A 44 0.95 -11.17 -13.54
CA ALA A 44 0.68 -12.61 -13.48
C ALA A 44 1.83 -13.42 -14.10
N ALA A 45 2.37 -13.01 -15.25
CA ALA A 45 3.51 -13.67 -15.88
C ALA A 45 4.76 -13.60 -14.98
N LEU A 46 5.07 -12.43 -14.42
CA LEU A 46 6.21 -12.26 -13.51
C LEU A 46 6.10 -13.11 -12.24
N VAL A 47 4.89 -13.30 -11.72
CA VAL A 47 4.63 -14.06 -10.50
C VAL A 47 4.69 -15.57 -10.74
N TRP A 48 4.12 -16.07 -11.85
CA TRP A 48 3.95 -17.51 -12.07
C TRP A 48 5.09 -18.17 -12.84
N MET A 49 5.89 -17.42 -13.59
CA MET A 49 7.02 -17.98 -14.35
C MET A 49 8.29 -18.00 -13.48
N PRO A 50 8.86 -19.17 -13.14
CA PRO A 50 10.05 -19.25 -12.28
C PRO A 50 11.26 -18.50 -12.87
N ALA A 51 11.43 -18.56 -14.20
CA ALA A 51 12.49 -17.83 -14.90
C ALA A 51 12.37 -16.30 -14.76
N CYS A 52 11.17 -15.80 -14.46
CA CYS A 52 10.91 -14.37 -14.29
C CYS A 52 11.06 -13.91 -12.84
N ALA A 53 11.39 -14.78 -11.88
CA ALA A 53 11.56 -14.38 -10.47
C ALA A 53 12.59 -13.24 -10.27
N PRO A 54 13.75 -13.21 -10.95
CA PRO A 54 14.68 -12.07 -10.88
C PRO A 54 14.09 -10.79 -11.51
N LEU A 55 13.23 -10.92 -12.53
CA LEU A 55 12.55 -9.78 -13.15
C LEU A 55 11.47 -9.21 -12.22
N LEU A 56 10.77 -10.07 -11.47
CA LEU A 56 9.84 -9.64 -10.42
C LEU A 56 10.57 -8.86 -9.35
N LEU A 57 11.74 -9.34 -8.89
CA LEU A 57 12.59 -8.60 -7.96
C LEU A 57 12.96 -7.23 -8.52
N LEU A 58 13.46 -7.18 -9.76
CA LEU A 58 13.86 -5.92 -10.40
C LEU A 58 12.68 -4.94 -10.49
N PHE A 59 11.50 -5.45 -10.84
CA PHE A 59 10.27 -4.67 -10.92
C PHE A 59 9.89 -4.08 -9.55
N VAL A 60 9.77 -4.90 -8.51
CA VAL A 60 9.40 -4.45 -7.15
C VAL A 60 10.48 -3.54 -6.55
N THR A 61 11.76 -3.83 -6.79
CA THR A 61 12.89 -2.98 -6.36
C THR A 61 12.84 -1.60 -7.03
N THR A 62 12.49 -1.55 -8.31
CA THR A 62 12.35 -0.29 -9.05
C THR A 62 11.16 0.52 -8.52
N LEU A 63 10.01 -0.12 -8.26
CA LEU A 63 8.86 0.54 -7.63
C LEU A 63 9.21 1.08 -6.24
N CYS A 64 9.95 0.32 -5.43
CA CYS A 64 10.45 0.76 -4.13
C CYS A 64 11.40 1.96 -4.26
N ALA A 65 12.35 1.93 -5.20
CA ALA A 65 13.27 3.04 -5.45
C ALA A 65 12.52 4.32 -5.85
N VAL A 66 11.56 4.21 -6.78
CA VAL A 66 10.73 5.34 -7.21
C VAL A 66 9.85 5.83 -6.06
N GLY A 67 9.23 4.93 -5.30
CA GLY A 67 8.41 5.28 -4.14
C GLY A 67 9.20 6.01 -3.06
N LEU A 68 10.41 5.55 -2.73
CA LEU A 68 11.30 6.21 -1.76
C LEU A 68 11.74 7.59 -2.27
N TRP A 69 12.06 7.69 -3.57
CA TRP A 69 12.39 8.96 -4.20
C TRP A 69 11.24 9.98 -4.10
N GLU A 70 10.02 9.58 -4.42
CA GLU A 70 8.82 10.43 -4.30
C GLU A 70 8.52 10.79 -2.84
N PHE A 71 8.56 9.80 -1.94
CA PHE A 71 8.30 10.00 -0.52
C PHE A 71 9.26 11.03 0.09
N TYR A 72 10.57 10.88 -0.14
CA TYR A 72 11.56 11.85 0.34
C TYR A 72 11.49 13.18 -0.40
N ALA A 73 11.07 13.21 -1.67
CA ALA A 73 10.84 14.47 -2.38
C ALA A 73 9.68 15.26 -1.76
N ILE A 74 8.59 14.60 -1.33
CA ILE A 74 7.48 15.24 -0.62
C ILE A 74 7.95 15.82 0.72
N ALA A 75 8.74 15.06 1.48
CA ALA A 75 9.30 15.52 2.75
C ALA A 75 10.19 16.76 2.58
N ARG A 76 11.10 16.74 1.59
CA ARG A 76 11.96 17.90 1.27
C ARG A 76 11.16 19.13 0.84
N ARG A 77 10.06 18.97 0.10
CA ARG A 77 9.17 20.09 -0.26
C ARG A 77 8.47 20.72 0.93
N LYS A 78 8.34 19.99 2.05
CA LYS A 78 7.87 20.50 3.34
C LYS A 78 8.99 21.02 4.24
N SER A 79 10.19 21.22 3.68
CA SER A 79 11.38 21.68 4.40
C SER A 79 11.84 20.75 5.53
N ILE A 80 11.48 19.46 5.45
CA ILE A 80 11.96 18.44 6.37
C ILE A 80 13.31 17.93 5.85
N ASP A 81 14.36 18.04 6.67
CA ASP A 81 15.69 17.54 6.34
C ASP A 81 15.76 16.01 6.49
N VAL A 82 15.66 15.28 5.39
CA VAL A 82 15.63 13.81 5.37
C VAL A 82 16.94 13.23 4.87
N GLU A 83 17.29 12.04 5.36
CA GLU A 83 18.38 11.22 4.82
C GLU A 83 17.91 10.34 3.66
N ALA A 84 17.72 10.94 2.50
CA ALA A 84 17.16 10.23 1.35
C ALA A 84 18.11 9.16 0.79
N ASN A 85 19.42 9.41 0.76
CA ASN A 85 20.39 8.51 0.15
C ASN A 85 20.55 7.22 0.96
N ALA A 86 20.86 7.35 2.26
CA ALA A 86 21.01 6.19 3.14
C ALA A 86 19.66 5.47 3.36
N GLY A 87 18.54 6.21 3.44
CA GLY A 87 17.21 5.62 3.51
C GLY A 87 16.84 4.80 2.26
N THR A 88 17.16 5.33 1.06
CA THR A 88 16.94 4.58 -0.19
C THR A 88 17.83 3.35 -0.25
N ALA A 89 19.12 3.48 0.07
CA ALA A 89 20.03 2.35 0.11
C ALA A 89 19.58 1.26 1.10
N ALA A 90 19.11 1.64 2.28
CA ALA A 90 18.54 0.71 3.27
C ALA A 90 17.31 -0.01 2.72
N GLY A 91 16.37 0.69 2.10
CA GLY A 91 15.17 0.08 1.49
C GLY A 91 15.50 -0.93 0.40
N LEU A 92 16.48 -0.62 -0.47
CA LEU A 92 16.92 -1.53 -1.52
C LEU A 92 17.69 -2.74 -0.96
N ALA A 93 18.50 -2.55 0.08
CA ALA A 93 19.19 -3.64 0.76
C ALA A 93 18.21 -4.61 1.41
N VAL A 94 17.12 -4.12 2.01
CA VAL A 94 16.05 -4.95 2.56
C VAL A 94 15.36 -5.77 1.46
N MET A 95 15.12 -5.18 0.29
CA MET A 95 14.53 -5.88 -0.87
C MET A 95 15.43 -7.03 -1.34
N LEU A 96 16.75 -6.80 -1.40
CA LEU A 96 17.73 -7.83 -1.74
C LEU A 96 17.78 -8.93 -0.68
N ALA A 97 17.74 -8.57 0.61
CA ALA A 97 17.71 -9.54 1.70
C ALA A 97 16.44 -10.40 1.68
N ALA A 98 15.28 -9.81 1.35
CA ALA A 98 14.03 -10.55 1.15
C ALA A 98 14.13 -11.56 0.00
N TYR A 99 14.86 -11.25 -1.07
CA TYR A 99 15.08 -12.17 -2.19
C TYR A 99 15.90 -13.39 -1.81
N LEU A 100 16.88 -13.22 -0.90
CA LEU A 100 17.65 -14.33 -0.34
C LEU A 100 16.77 -15.31 0.47
N GLY A 101 15.57 -14.88 0.88
CA GLY A 101 14.51 -15.74 1.40
C GLY A 101 14.57 -16.00 2.91
N ASP A 102 15.50 -15.39 3.63
CA ASP A 102 15.63 -15.53 5.08
C ASP A 102 15.00 -14.32 5.81
N PRO A 103 13.87 -14.49 6.54
CA PRO A 103 13.22 -13.41 7.28
C PRO A 103 14.09 -12.80 8.39
N VAL A 104 14.97 -13.60 9.00
CA VAL A 104 15.89 -13.14 10.05
C VAL A 104 16.94 -12.22 9.43
N VAL A 105 17.52 -12.62 8.30
CA VAL A 105 18.47 -11.78 7.55
C VAL A 105 17.81 -10.50 7.07
N MET A 106 16.59 -10.57 6.52
CA MET A 106 15.83 -9.40 6.09
C MET A 106 15.62 -8.41 7.24
N ASN A 107 15.22 -8.88 8.43
CA ASN A 107 15.02 -8.03 9.59
C ASN A 107 16.33 -7.47 10.15
N ALA A 108 17.40 -8.27 10.16
CA ALA A 108 18.73 -7.80 10.54
C ALA A 108 19.22 -6.67 9.61
N VAL A 109 19.05 -6.84 8.30
CA VAL A 109 19.39 -5.81 7.28
C VAL A 109 18.52 -4.57 7.46
N PHE A 110 17.24 -4.71 7.80
CA PHE A 110 16.36 -3.59 8.10
C PHE A 110 16.84 -2.77 9.30
N PHE A 111 17.09 -3.41 10.45
CA PHE A 111 17.56 -2.70 11.65
C PHE A 111 18.97 -2.12 11.44
N ALA A 112 19.86 -2.83 10.76
CA ALA A 112 21.18 -2.30 10.40
C ALA A 112 21.06 -1.10 9.44
N GLY A 113 20.16 -1.17 8.46
CA GLY A 113 19.87 -0.08 7.53
C GLY A 113 19.33 1.17 8.23
N LEU A 114 18.42 1.00 9.20
CA LEU A 114 17.95 2.11 10.04
C LEU A 114 19.08 2.72 10.88
N ALA A 115 19.94 1.89 11.49
CA ALA A 115 21.06 2.37 12.28
C ALA A 115 22.08 3.15 11.42
N LEU A 116 22.41 2.65 10.23
CA LEU A 116 23.31 3.32 9.29
C LEU A 116 22.71 4.61 8.73
N MET A 117 21.40 4.62 8.45
CA MET A 117 20.68 5.82 8.03
C MET A 117 20.67 6.88 9.13
N ALA A 118 20.38 6.48 10.38
CA ALA A 118 20.43 7.38 11.53
C ALA A 118 21.84 7.94 11.74
N TRP A 119 22.86 7.09 11.64
CA TRP A 119 24.25 7.50 11.73
C TRP A 119 24.64 8.50 10.64
N ALA A 120 24.28 8.25 9.39
CA ALA A 120 24.52 9.17 8.27
C ALA A 120 23.84 10.54 8.48
N HIS A 121 22.62 10.54 9.03
CA HIS A 121 21.90 11.76 9.36
C HIS A 121 22.64 12.61 10.41
N LEU A 122 23.14 11.96 11.47
CA LEU A 122 23.93 12.63 12.52
C LEU A 122 25.26 13.17 11.98
N LEU A 123 25.97 12.42 11.14
CA LEU A 123 27.23 12.84 10.54
C LEU A 123 27.08 14.06 9.61
N ARG A 124 25.93 14.23 8.97
CA ARG A 124 25.61 15.43 8.19
C ARG A 124 25.39 16.68 9.04
N GLY A 125 25.37 16.55 10.37
CA GLY A 125 25.03 17.64 11.29
C GLY A 125 23.54 17.99 11.29
N ALA A 126 22.70 17.14 10.71
CA ALA A 126 21.26 17.28 10.73
C ALA A 126 20.75 16.66 12.05
N TRP A 127 20.60 17.48 13.09
CA TRP A 127 20.05 17.06 14.38
C TRP A 127 18.51 17.13 14.40
N SER A 128 17.88 16.79 13.27
CA SER A 128 16.43 16.90 13.11
C SER A 128 15.73 15.60 13.51
N VAL A 129 15.02 15.61 14.63
CA VAL A 129 14.20 14.46 15.06
C VAL A 129 13.09 14.17 14.03
N GLU A 130 12.48 15.22 13.46
CA GLU A 130 11.48 15.08 12.41
C GLU A 130 12.07 14.44 11.15
N GLY A 131 13.27 14.88 10.76
CA GLY A 131 14.03 14.32 9.64
C GLY A 131 14.31 12.83 9.79
N LEU A 132 14.86 12.47 10.95
CA LEU A 132 15.14 11.08 11.32
C LEU A 132 13.87 10.21 11.30
N ALA A 133 12.78 10.69 11.91
CA ALA A 133 11.51 9.97 11.98
C ALA A 133 10.89 9.76 10.60
N VAL A 134 10.86 10.79 9.75
CA VAL A 134 10.34 10.68 8.38
C VAL A 134 11.23 9.77 7.54
N SER A 135 12.54 9.87 7.67
CA SER A 135 13.46 8.97 6.96
C SER A 135 13.26 7.50 7.34
N ALA A 136 13.20 7.21 8.63
CA ALA A 136 12.93 5.86 9.14
C ALA A 136 11.56 5.36 8.69
N LEU A 137 10.53 6.22 8.68
CA LEU A 137 9.21 5.88 8.16
C LEU A 137 9.27 5.52 6.67
N GLY A 138 10.08 6.22 5.87
CA GLY A 138 10.31 5.86 4.46
C GLY A 138 10.88 4.45 4.32
N VAL A 139 11.91 4.11 5.09
CA VAL A 139 12.52 2.77 5.07
C VAL A 139 11.52 1.70 5.51
N LEU A 140 10.78 1.94 6.60
CA LEU A 140 9.79 1.01 7.12
C LEU A 140 8.62 0.80 6.13
N TYR A 141 7.99 1.89 5.71
CA TYR A 141 6.73 1.87 4.97
C TYR A 141 6.93 1.55 3.49
N VAL A 142 7.95 2.12 2.85
CA VAL A 142 8.17 2.00 1.41
C VAL A 142 9.27 0.97 1.09
N GLY A 143 10.18 0.69 2.02
CA GLY A 143 11.19 -0.35 1.87
C GLY A 143 10.75 -1.71 2.43
N TRP A 144 10.60 -1.79 3.75
CA TRP A 144 10.41 -3.06 4.48
C TRP A 144 9.02 -3.69 4.23
N MET A 145 7.93 -2.91 4.19
CA MET A 145 6.61 -3.51 3.91
C MET A 145 6.53 -4.13 2.50
N PRO A 146 6.91 -3.44 1.40
CA PRO A 146 6.92 -4.05 0.06
C PRO A 146 7.91 -5.19 -0.09
N ALA A 147 8.99 -5.25 0.70
CA ALA A 147 9.91 -6.38 0.69
C ALA A 147 9.24 -7.72 1.06
N HIS A 148 8.14 -7.70 1.83
CA HIS A 148 7.35 -8.90 2.10
C HIS A 148 6.68 -9.47 0.85
N PHE A 149 6.43 -8.65 -0.17
CA PHE A 149 5.95 -9.14 -1.46
C PHE A 149 6.96 -10.10 -2.10
N VAL A 150 8.25 -9.76 -2.04
CA VAL A 150 9.34 -10.62 -2.51
C VAL A 150 9.48 -11.83 -1.60
N LEU A 151 9.47 -11.64 -0.27
CA LEU A 151 9.61 -12.74 0.68
C LEU A 151 8.50 -13.79 0.55
N VAL A 152 7.25 -13.35 0.38
CA VAL A 152 6.09 -14.24 0.18
C VAL A 152 6.21 -15.00 -1.14
N HIS A 153 6.70 -14.37 -2.21
CA HIS A 153 6.94 -15.07 -3.49
C HIS A 153 7.93 -16.23 -3.37
N ARG A 154 8.89 -16.12 -2.43
CA ARG A 154 9.93 -17.13 -2.19
C ARG A 154 9.46 -18.30 -1.33
N VAL A 155 8.23 -18.28 -0.80
CA VAL A 155 7.66 -19.42 -0.08
C VAL A 155 7.56 -20.61 -1.04
N PRO A 156 8.21 -21.76 -0.72
CA PRO A 156 8.18 -22.93 -1.58
C PRO A 156 6.75 -23.37 -1.89
N GLU A 157 6.50 -23.70 -3.16
CA GLU A 157 5.24 -24.23 -3.71
C GLU A 157 4.01 -23.30 -3.64
N LEU A 158 3.94 -22.38 -2.67
CA LEU A 158 2.79 -21.53 -2.41
C LEU A 158 3.00 -20.06 -2.80
N GLY A 159 4.24 -19.60 -3.01
CA GLY A 159 4.56 -18.18 -3.19
C GLY A 159 3.75 -17.48 -4.28
N PRO A 160 3.69 -18.00 -5.52
CA PRO A 160 2.87 -17.41 -6.59
C PRO A 160 1.36 -17.36 -6.26
N GLY A 161 0.83 -18.39 -5.61
CA GLY A 161 -0.58 -18.44 -5.23
C GLY A 161 -0.92 -17.49 -4.08
N LEU A 162 -0.03 -17.35 -3.10
CA LEU A 162 -0.17 -16.37 -2.00
C LEU A 162 -0.16 -14.93 -2.52
N LEU A 163 0.73 -14.61 -3.47
CA LEU A 163 0.73 -13.30 -4.12
C LEU A 163 -0.52 -13.06 -4.97
N THR A 164 -0.98 -14.09 -5.70
CA THR A 164 -2.23 -14.00 -6.46
C THR A 164 -3.41 -13.74 -5.53
N PHE A 165 -3.48 -14.45 -4.40
CA PHE A 165 -4.48 -14.23 -3.36
C PHE A 165 -4.42 -12.79 -2.82
N LEU A 166 -3.23 -12.29 -2.46
CA LEU A 166 -3.02 -10.92 -1.97
C LEU A 166 -3.50 -9.88 -2.99
N CYS A 167 -3.05 -9.98 -4.24
CA CYS A 167 -3.39 -9.05 -5.31
C CYS A 167 -4.91 -9.06 -5.58
N VAL A 168 -5.53 -10.23 -5.70
CA VAL A 168 -6.98 -10.35 -5.95
C VAL A 168 -7.78 -9.78 -4.79
N ALA A 169 -7.39 -10.03 -3.54
CA ALA A 169 -8.06 -9.47 -2.37
C ALA A 169 -7.99 -7.93 -2.36
N VAL A 170 -6.80 -7.35 -2.54
CA VAL A 170 -6.59 -5.90 -2.50
C VAL A 170 -7.25 -5.20 -3.69
N MET A 171 -7.04 -5.69 -4.92
CA MET A 171 -7.61 -5.07 -6.12
C MET A 171 -9.15 -5.12 -6.12
N CYS A 172 -9.75 -6.23 -5.67
CA CYS A 172 -11.19 -6.33 -5.55
C CYS A 172 -11.74 -5.55 -4.35
N SER A 173 -10.95 -5.39 -3.27
CA SER A 173 -11.28 -4.48 -2.17
C SER A 173 -11.43 -3.04 -2.67
N ASP A 174 -10.45 -2.55 -3.44
CA ASP A 174 -10.47 -1.18 -3.97
C ASP A 174 -11.63 -0.97 -4.95
N ALA A 175 -11.86 -1.94 -5.84
CA ALA A 175 -12.99 -1.91 -6.75
C ALA A 175 -14.33 -1.91 -6.00
N GLY A 176 -14.49 -2.82 -5.03
CA GLY A 176 -15.68 -2.92 -4.20
C GLY A 176 -15.96 -1.64 -3.41
N ALA A 177 -14.92 -1.06 -2.81
CA ALA A 177 -15.03 0.20 -2.08
C ALA A 177 -15.39 1.38 -2.98
N PHE A 178 -14.81 1.44 -4.18
CA PHE A 178 -15.13 2.47 -5.16
C PHE A 178 -16.59 2.38 -5.64
N PHE A 179 -17.05 1.18 -6.03
CA PHE A 179 -18.41 1.02 -6.54
C PHE A 179 -19.47 1.23 -5.46
N ALA A 180 -19.32 0.59 -4.29
CA ALA A 180 -20.26 0.75 -3.19
C ALA A 180 -20.25 2.18 -2.62
N GLY A 181 -19.07 2.78 -2.48
CA GLY A 181 -18.95 4.16 -2.01
C GLY A 181 -19.56 5.16 -2.99
N ARG A 182 -19.51 4.90 -4.31
CA ARG A 182 -20.10 5.78 -5.32
C ARG A 182 -21.62 5.64 -5.45
N THR A 183 -22.16 4.44 -5.31
CA THR A 183 -23.61 4.18 -5.51
C THR A 183 -24.41 4.32 -4.22
N MET A 184 -23.83 3.92 -3.08
CA MET A 184 -24.51 3.80 -1.78
C MET A 184 -23.90 4.67 -0.69
N GLY A 185 -22.81 5.40 -0.96
CA GLY A 185 -22.10 6.20 0.05
C GLY A 185 -22.96 7.32 0.63
N ARG A 186 -23.37 7.17 1.90
CA ARG A 186 -24.12 8.18 2.66
C ARG A 186 -23.30 8.68 3.84
N TYR A 187 -22.66 7.77 4.57
CA TYR A 187 -21.93 8.11 5.80
C TYR A 187 -20.43 8.17 5.58
N LYS A 188 -19.81 9.29 5.95
CA LYS A 188 -18.36 9.47 5.82
C LYS A 188 -17.61 8.66 6.88
N LEU A 189 -16.53 8.01 6.45
CA LEU A 189 -15.65 7.25 7.33
C LEU A 189 -14.67 8.18 8.06
N ALA A 190 -13.94 9.00 7.31
CA ALA A 190 -12.86 9.83 7.84
C ALA A 190 -12.90 11.25 7.24
N ALA A 191 -13.95 12.03 7.54
CA ALA A 191 -14.23 13.30 6.87
C ALA A 191 -13.10 14.35 6.94
N ARG A 192 -12.22 14.28 7.95
CA ARG A 192 -11.06 15.19 8.11
C ARG A 192 -9.81 14.73 7.34
N LEU A 193 -9.59 13.43 7.21
CA LEU A 193 -8.41 12.85 6.55
C LEU A 193 -8.67 12.61 5.06
N SER A 194 -9.80 11.98 4.73
CA SER A 194 -10.21 11.69 3.36
C SER A 194 -11.70 12.00 3.17
N PRO A 195 -12.05 13.14 2.54
CA PRO A 195 -13.43 13.57 2.40
C PRO A 195 -14.30 12.65 1.52
N ASN A 196 -13.66 11.74 0.78
CA ASN A 196 -14.31 10.83 -0.17
C ASN A 196 -14.52 9.41 0.38
N LYS A 197 -13.91 9.03 1.52
CA LYS A 197 -14.11 7.70 2.14
C LYS A 197 -15.45 7.61 2.85
N THR A 198 -16.20 6.54 2.60
CA THR A 198 -17.53 6.26 3.17
C THR A 198 -17.55 4.90 3.86
N TRP A 199 -18.42 4.73 4.86
CA TRP A 199 -18.61 3.45 5.56
C TRP A 199 -19.17 2.38 4.61
N GLU A 200 -20.08 2.76 3.72
CA GLU A 200 -20.64 1.84 2.73
C GLU A 200 -19.57 1.40 1.72
N GLY A 201 -18.65 2.30 1.35
CA GLY A 201 -17.46 1.94 0.59
C GLY A 201 -16.56 0.96 1.36
N ALA A 202 -16.26 1.24 2.63
CA ALA A 202 -15.43 0.36 3.45
C ALA A 202 -16.00 -1.08 3.54
N ILE A 203 -17.30 -1.20 3.77
CA ILE A 203 -18.01 -2.49 3.79
C ILE A 203 -17.99 -3.13 2.40
N GLY A 204 -18.23 -2.36 1.34
CA GLY A 204 -18.15 -2.84 -0.04
C GLY A 204 -16.77 -3.38 -0.41
N GLY A 205 -15.70 -2.79 0.12
CA GLY A 205 -14.34 -3.29 -0.04
C GLY A 205 -14.13 -4.65 0.63
N VAL A 206 -14.59 -4.80 1.87
CA VAL A 206 -14.51 -6.09 2.58
C VAL A 206 -15.29 -7.16 1.84
N VAL A 207 -16.53 -6.86 1.41
CA VAL A 207 -17.34 -7.79 0.62
C VAL A 207 -16.67 -8.14 -0.70
N GLY A 208 -16.09 -7.15 -1.39
CA GLY A 208 -15.35 -7.36 -2.64
C GLY A 208 -14.14 -8.29 -2.48
N ALA A 209 -13.36 -8.10 -1.41
CA ALA A 209 -12.22 -8.95 -1.10
C ALA A 209 -12.63 -10.38 -0.73
N VAL A 210 -13.64 -10.54 0.14
CA VAL A 210 -14.13 -11.85 0.58
C VAL A 210 -14.75 -12.63 -0.60
N ALA A 211 -15.54 -11.96 -1.43
CA ALA A 211 -16.15 -12.60 -2.60
C ALA A 211 -15.08 -13.03 -3.61
N SER A 212 -14.06 -12.20 -3.88
CA SER A 212 -13.02 -12.52 -4.86
C SER A 212 -12.13 -13.67 -4.41
N VAL A 213 -11.75 -13.73 -3.12
CA VAL A 213 -10.97 -14.86 -2.60
C VAL A 213 -11.80 -16.14 -2.48
N ALA A 214 -13.12 -16.05 -2.26
CA ALA A 214 -14.00 -17.21 -2.30
C ALA A 214 -14.12 -17.78 -3.73
N ILE A 215 -14.16 -16.91 -4.75
CA ILE A 215 -14.09 -17.33 -6.16
C ILE A 215 -12.74 -17.99 -6.44
N LEU A 216 -11.63 -17.40 -5.95
CA LEU A 216 -10.31 -17.98 -6.11
C LEU A 216 -10.19 -19.37 -5.46
N TYR A 217 -10.77 -19.56 -4.27
CA TYR A 217 -10.89 -20.86 -3.61
C TYR A 217 -11.64 -21.87 -4.48
N ALA A 218 -12.79 -21.48 -5.04
CA ALA A 218 -13.57 -22.35 -5.92
C ALA A 218 -12.77 -22.73 -7.20
N LEU A 219 -12.07 -21.77 -7.80
CA LEU A 219 -11.20 -22.05 -8.96
C LEU A 219 -10.05 -23.00 -8.59
N GLY A 220 -9.44 -22.85 -7.42
CA GLY A 220 -8.45 -23.80 -6.91
C GLY A 220 -9.03 -25.21 -6.77
N ARG A 221 -10.22 -25.33 -6.15
CA ARG A 221 -10.83 -26.62 -5.86
C ARG A 221 -11.38 -27.35 -7.08
N TYR A 222 -11.97 -26.62 -8.02
CA TYR A 222 -12.71 -27.18 -9.16
C TYR A 222 -11.95 -27.10 -10.49
N ALA A 223 -11.16 -26.05 -10.71
CA ALA A 223 -10.36 -25.88 -11.93
C ALA A 223 -8.89 -26.33 -11.76
N GLY A 224 -8.50 -26.71 -10.54
CA GLY A 224 -7.17 -27.27 -10.27
C GLY A 224 -6.05 -26.25 -10.39
N LEU A 225 -6.30 -24.97 -10.08
CA LEU A 225 -5.23 -23.96 -10.07
C LEU A 225 -4.14 -24.37 -9.05
N PRO A 226 -2.89 -24.60 -9.49
CA PRO A 226 -1.81 -25.02 -8.61
C PRO A 226 -1.43 -23.89 -7.64
N GLY A 227 -0.66 -24.18 -6.59
CA GLY A 227 -0.02 -23.18 -5.72
C GLY A 227 -0.94 -22.37 -4.80
N LEU A 228 -2.26 -22.60 -4.82
CA LEU A 228 -3.18 -21.98 -3.87
C LEU A 228 -3.09 -22.67 -2.49
N PRO A 229 -3.17 -21.92 -1.38
CA PRO A 229 -3.11 -22.50 -0.05
C PRO A 229 -4.23 -23.51 0.19
N PRO A 230 -3.93 -24.70 0.77
CA PRO A 230 -4.93 -25.75 1.05
C PRO A 230 -5.73 -25.44 2.32
N TRP A 231 -6.18 -24.19 2.47
CA TRP A 231 -6.96 -23.75 3.62
C TRP A 231 -8.46 -23.95 3.41
N PRO A 232 -9.25 -24.08 4.49
CA PRO A 232 -10.70 -24.08 4.39
C PRO A 232 -11.25 -22.71 3.95
N LEU A 233 -12.44 -22.67 3.35
CA LEU A 233 -13.07 -21.45 2.84
C LEU A 233 -13.18 -20.32 3.88
N TRP A 234 -13.45 -20.66 5.15
CA TRP A 234 -13.53 -19.65 6.21
C TRP A 234 -12.19 -18.93 6.43
N ALA A 235 -11.06 -19.62 6.26
CA ALA A 235 -9.75 -19.01 6.40
C ALA A 235 -9.45 -18.05 5.24
N TYR A 236 -9.84 -18.41 4.01
CA TYR A 236 -9.81 -17.50 2.86
C TYR A 236 -10.61 -16.23 3.14
N ALA A 237 -11.84 -16.37 3.64
CA ALA A 237 -12.71 -15.23 3.96
C ALA A 237 -12.13 -14.34 5.06
N VAL A 238 -11.63 -14.92 6.16
CA VAL A 238 -11.04 -14.16 7.28
C VAL A 238 -9.78 -13.41 6.84
N ILE A 239 -8.88 -14.06 6.11
CA ILE A 239 -7.64 -13.42 5.64
C ILE A 239 -7.97 -12.36 4.57
N GLY A 240 -8.89 -12.64 3.65
CA GLY A 240 -9.32 -11.66 2.65
C GLY A 240 -9.95 -10.41 3.28
N ALA A 241 -10.79 -10.59 4.31
CA ALA A 241 -11.33 -9.48 5.08
C ALA A 241 -10.23 -8.70 5.82
N ALA A 242 -9.29 -9.39 6.45
CA ALA A 242 -8.17 -8.76 7.14
C ALA A 242 -7.28 -7.95 6.17
N LEU A 243 -7.00 -8.47 4.98
CA LEU A 243 -6.27 -7.74 3.93
C LEU A 243 -7.02 -6.50 3.46
N SER A 244 -8.35 -6.58 3.29
CA SER A 244 -9.15 -5.39 2.95
C SER A 244 -9.05 -4.31 4.02
N VAL A 245 -9.16 -4.69 5.30
CA VAL A 245 -9.03 -3.72 6.41
C VAL A 245 -7.62 -3.14 6.45
N ALA A 246 -6.57 -3.96 6.31
CA ALA A 246 -5.19 -3.50 6.27
C ALA A 246 -4.94 -2.53 5.09
N GLY A 247 -5.45 -2.85 3.90
CA GLY A 247 -5.38 -1.96 2.74
C GLY A 247 -6.08 -0.62 2.97
N GLN A 248 -7.26 -0.64 3.58
CA GLN A 248 -8.01 0.58 3.90
C GLN A 248 -7.32 1.47 4.95
N VAL A 249 -6.56 0.87 5.87
CA VAL A 249 -5.76 1.56 6.89
C VAL A 249 -4.47 2.15 6.29
N GLY A 250 -3.89 1.47 5.29
CA GLY A 250 -2.70 1.95 4.58
C GLY A 250 -2.96 3.13 3.63
N ASP A 251 -4.19 3.30 3.17
CA ASP A 251 -4.63 4.42 2.31
C ASP A 251 -5.08 5.65 3.11
#